data_AF-B8INV5-F1
#
_entry.id   AF-B8INV5-F1
#
_cell.length_a   1.000
_cell.length_b   1.000
_cell.length_c   1.000
_cell.angle_alpha   90.00
_cell.angle_beta   90.00
_cell.angle_gamma   90.00
#
_symmetry.space_group_name_H-M   'P 1'
#
loop_
_entity.id
_entity.type
_entity.pdbx_description
1 polymer ?
#
loop_
_entity_poly.entity_id
_entity_poly.type
_entity_poly.pdbx_seq_one_letter_code
_entity_poly.pdbx_strand_id
1 'polypeptide(L)'
;MAFGIDKLATQIAEMVEAEIRSSFDGSARSIDSPIERLFLAAILGLCAHVPKYEQLGLGGCDRVPDAADFNHRGYLLLGRQVRVLDWPADFLLSVQRIEDGAVFRVVVECDGHEFHERTKEQAARDRSRDRALQARGCVVMRFTGSEVYRDPVRCACEALDWCLARMTEVPTT
;
A
#
# COMPACT_ATOMS: atom_id res chain seq x y z
N MET A 1 30.82 -23.47 8.06
CA MET A 1 29.36 -23.52 7.86
C MET A 1 28.73 -22.13 7.81
N ALA A 2 29.09 -21.18 8.70
CA ALA A 2 28.61 -19.79 8.64
C ALA A 2 28.91 -19.07 7.30
N PHE A 3 30.11 -19.23 6.74
CA PHE A 3 30.49 -18.58 5.47
C PHE A 3 29.55 -18.89 4.28
N GLY A 4 28.96 -20.09 4.23
CA GLY A 4 28.06 -20.47 3.14
C GLY A 4 26.71 -19.76 3.22
N ILE A 5 26.15 -19.65 4.43
CA ILE A 5 24.85 -18.98 4.63
C ILE A 5 24.98 -17.47 4.47
N ASP A 6 26.07 -16.87 4.96
CA ASP A 6 26.30 -15.43 4.80
C ASP A 6 26.45 -15.04 3.33
N LYS A 7 27.21 -15.84 2.56
CA LYS A 7 27.36 -15.63 1.12
C LYS A 7 26.02 -15.77 0.38
N LEU A 8 25.24 -16.80 0.70
CA LEU A 8 23.91 -16.99 0.12
C LEU A 8 22.98 -15.81 0.44
N ALA A 9 22.96 -15.36 1.69
CA ALA A 9 22.13 -14.24 2.11
C ALA A 9 22.47 -12.96 1.36
N THR A 10 23.76 -12.64 1.19
CA THR A 10 24.19 -11.49 0.37
C THR A 10 23.75 -11.61 -1.08
N GLN A 11 23.92 -12.78 -1.70
CA GLN A 11 23.50 -13.00 -3.10
C GLN A 11 22.00 -12.82 -3.29
N ILE A 12 21.18 -13.34 -2.36
CA ILE A 12 19.72 -13.14 -2.40
C ILE A 12 19.38 -11.66 -2.18
N ALA A 13 20.05 -10.97 -1.25
CA ALA A 13 19.82 -9.56 -0.99
C ALA A 13 20.10 -8.69 -2.22
N GLU A 14 21.18 -8.96 -2.96
CA GLU A 14 21.51 -8.27 -4.22
C GLU A 14 20.44 -8.49 -5.29
N MET A 15 19.89 -9.70 -5.40
CA MET A 15 18.82 -10.02 -6.34
C MET A 15 17.52 -9.28 -5.99
N VAL A 16 17.14 -9.29 -4.71
CA VAL A 16 15.96 -8.56 -4.20
C VAL A 16 16.13 -7.05 -4.38
N GLU A 17 17.32 -6.52 -4.10
CA GLU A 17 17.63 -5.10 -4.34
C GLU A 17 17.41 -4.72 -5.81
N ALA A 18 17.93 -5.51 -6.74
CA ALA A 18 17.77 -5.27 -8.17
C ALA A 18 16.29 -5.27 -8.61
N GLU A 19 15.49 -6.19 -8.07
CA GLU A 19 14.05 -6.28 -8.34
C GLU A 19 13.28 -5.06 -7.79
N ILE A 20 13.58 -4.62 -6.55
CA ILE A 20 12.96 -3.44 -5.95
C ILE A 20 13.30 -2.18 -6.77
N ARG A 21 14.57 -2.02 -7.18
CA ARG A 21 15.00 -0.91 -8.04
C ARG A 21 14.28 -0.93 -9.39
N SER A 22 14.19 -2.10 -10.02
CA SER A 22 13.46 -2.28 -11.27
C SER A 22 11.98 -1.93 -11.11
N SER A 23 11.35 -2.32 -10.00
CA SER A 23 9.96 -1.96 -9.68
C SER A 23 9.79 -0.45 -9.49
N PHE A 24 10.72 0.21 -8.80
CA PHE A 24 10.70 1.67 -8.64
C PHE A 24 10.82 2.39 -9.99
N ASP A 25 11.68 1.92 -10.89
CA ASP A 25 11.87 2.52 -12.21
C ASP A 25 10.71 2.20 -13.17
N GLY A 26 10.26 0.96 -13.21
CA GLY A 26 9.14 0.50 -14.05
C GLY A 26 7.77 0.99 -13.58
N SER A 27 7.64 1.42 -12.32
CA SER A 27 6.39 1.97 -11.80
C SER A 27 6.09 3.40 -12.23
N ALA A 28 7.06 4.09 -12.86
CA ALA A 28 6.92 5.46 -13.33
C ALA A 28 5.85 5.58 -14.42
N ARG A 29 4.61 5.88 -14.01
CA ARG A 29 3.63 6.47 -14.94
C ARG A 29 3.85 7.98 -14.93
N SER A 30 3.41 8.66 -15.98
CA SER A 30 3.53 10.12 -16.09
C SER A 30 2.80 10.89 -14.98
N ILE A 31 1.95 10.21 -14.20
CA ILE A 31 1.09 10.79 -13.18
C ILE A 31 1.62 10.63 -11.75
N ASP A 32 2.60 9.75 -11.49
CA ASP A 32 3.05 9.53 -10.11
C ASP A 32 4.25 10.41 -9.77
N SER A 33 4.19 11.03 -8.59
CA SER A 33 5.34 11.72 -8.02
C SER A 33 6.44 10.73 -7.56
N PRO A 34 7.69 11.19 -7.38
CA PRO A 34 8.76 10.33 -6.87
C PRO A 34 8.46 9.69 -5.50
N ILE A 35 7.70 10.39 -4.63
CA ILE A 35 7.29 9.86 -3.32
C ILE A 35 6.26 8.74 -3.48
N GLU A 36 5.30 8.86 -4.39
CA GLU A 36 4.32 7.81 -4.69
C GLU A 36 5.02 6.57 -5.25
N ARG A 37 5.96 6.74 -6.18
CA ARG A 37 6.76 5.62 -6.70
C ARG A 37 7.53 4.89 -5.60
N LEU A 38 8.11 5.64 -4.66
CA LEU A 38 8.84 5.07 -3.53
C LEU A 38 7.91 4.27 -2.62
N PHE A 39 6.74 4.84 -2.29
CA PHE A 39 5.73 4.16 -1.48
C PHE A 39 5.22 2.88 -2.15
N LEU A 40 4.94 2.93 -3.46
CA LEU A 40 4.53 1.76 -4.23
C LEU A 40 5.61 0.68 -4.25
N ALA A 41 6.87 1.04 -4.52
CA ALA A 41 7.97 0.08 -4.53
C ALA A 41 8.11 -0.63 -3.17
N ALA A 42 7.88 0.11 -2.07
CA ALA A 42 7.85 -0.48 -0.73
C ALA A 42 6.69 -1.49 -0.55
N ILE A 43 5.47 -1.14 -0.96
CA ILE A 43 4.32 -2.07 -0.91
C ILE A 43 4.61 -3.35 -1.73
N LEU A 44 5.07 -3.20 -2.98
CA LEU A 44 5.34 -4.34 -3.86
C LEU A 44 6.45 -5.23 -3.31
N GLY A 45 7.57 -4.64 -2.87
CA GLY A 45 8.69 -5.39 -2.30
C GLY A 45 8.31 -6.12 -1.01
N LEU A 46 7.52 -5.49 -0.14
CA LEU A 46 7.03 -6.13 1.08
C LEU A 46 6.10 -7.31 0.76
N CYS A 47 5.13 -7.14 -0.15
CA CYS A 47 4.24 -8.22 -0.56
C CYS A 47 4.98 -9.37 -1.25
N ALA A 48 6.05 -9.09 -2.01
CA ALA A 48 6.81 -10.09 -2.73
C ALA A 48 7.81 -10.87 -1.86
N HIS A 49 8.38 -10.24 -0.82
CA HIS A 49 9.55 -10.78 -0.13
C HIS A 49 9.38 -10.99 1.37
N VAL A 50 8.31 -10.48 2.00
CA VAL A 50 8.09 -10.64 3.44
C VAL A 50 6.96 -11.65 3.68
N PRO A 51 7.24 -12.83 4.26
CA PRO A 51 6.25 -13.90 4.45
C PRO A 51 4.98 -13.48 5.20
N LYS A 52 5.09 -12.48 6.08
CA LYS A 52 3.95 -11.88 6.79
C LYS A 52 2.83 -11.42 5.84
N TYR A 53 3.18 -10.94 4.64
CA TYR A 53 2.23 -10.37 3.68
C TYR A 53 1.86 -11.31 2.53
N GLU A 54 2.40 -12.53 2.50
CA GLU A 54 2.08 -13.55 1.48
C GLU A 54 0.57 -13.84 1.41
N GLN A 55 -0.13 -13.72 2.55
CA GLN A 55 -1.56 -13.93 2.67
C GLN A 55 -2.41 -12.88 1.95
N LEU A 56 -1.85 -11.69 1.66
CA LEU A 56 -2.63 -10.57 1.12
C LEU A 56 -2.95 -10.73 -0.36
N GLY A 57 -2.39 -11.68 -1.10
CA GLY A 57 -2.76 -11.97 -2.50
C GLY A 57 -2.95 -10.71 -3.35
N LEU A 58 -1.85 -10.07 -3.76
CA LEU A 58 -1.90 -8.75 -4.39
C LEU A 58 -2.48 -8.81 -5.80
N GLY A 59 -3.67 -8.24 -5.99
CA GLY A 59 -4.34 -8.03 -7.27
C GLY A 59 -4.32 -6.56 -7.70
N GLY A 60 -4.32 -6.32 -9.01
CA GLY A 60 -4.62 -4.99 -9.55
C GLY A 60 -6.12 -4.70 -9.46
N CYS A 61 -6.49 -3.41 -9.35
CA CYS A 61 -7.89 -2.93 -9.44
C CYS A 61 -8.72 -3.58 -10.56
N ASP A 62 -8.09 -3.92 -11.68
CA ASP A 62 -8.75 -4.41 -12.90
C ASP A 62 -8.91 -5.94 -12.95
N ARG A 63 -8.39 -6.66 -11.94
CA ARG A 63 -8.42 -8.12 -11.89
C ARG A 63 -8.68 -8.60 -10.46
N VAL A 64 -9.90 -9.06 -10.21
CA VAL A 64 -10.20 -9.91 -9.06
C VAL A 64 -9.50 -11.25 -9.30
N PRO A 65 -8.57 -11.68 -8.44
CA PRO A 65 -7.96 -13.00 -8.58
C PRO A 65 -9.00 -14.11 -8.39
N ASP A 66 -8.83 -15.25 -9.05
CA ASP A 66 -9.73 -16.38 -8.86
C ASP A 66 -9.59 -16.92 -7.42
N ALA A 67 -10.70 -17.26 -6.78
CA ALA A 67 -10.73 -17.70 -5.39
C ALA A 67 -9.90 -18.98 -5.13
N ALA A 68 -9.58 -19.71 -6.20
CA ALA A 68 -8.73 -20.90 -6.18
C ALA A 68 -7.23 -20.60 -6.04
N ASP A 69 -6.77 -19.37 -6.30
CA ASP A 69 -5.35 -19.03 -6.41
C ASP A 69 -4.70 -18.60 -5.08
N PHE A 70 -5.49 -18.35 -4.03
CA PHE A 70 -4.99 -17.78 -2.77
C PHE A 70 -5.52 -18.53 -1.54
N ASN A 71 -4.85 -18.32 -0.41
CA ASN A 71 -5.08 -18.96 0.89
C ASN A 71 -6.40 -18.47 1.53
N HIS A 72 -7.52 -18.72 0.84
CA HIS A 72 -8.95 -18.76 1.20
C HIS A 72 -9.58 -17.73 2.15
N ARG A 73 -8.86 -16.72 2.67
CA ARG A 73 -9.41 -15.73 3.62
C ARG A 73 -9.79 -14.41 2.97
N GLY A 74 -9.06 -13.97 1.95
CA GLY A 74 -9.35 -12.72 1.23
C GLY A 74 -8.29 -12.38 0.20
N TYR A 75 -8.47 -11.24 -0.47
CA TYR A 75 -7.47 -10.66 -1.37
C TYR A 75 -7.34 -9.14 -1.16
N LEU A 76 -6.13 -8.62 -1.42
CA LEU A 76 -5.79 -7.20 -1.42
C LEU A 76 -5.78 -6.68 -2.86
N LEU A 77 -6.62 -5.69 -3.13
CA LEU A 77 -6.56 -4.93 -4.37
C LEU A 77 -5.82 -3.62 -4.12
N LEU A 78 -4.81 -3.34 -4.96
CA LEU A 78 -4.10 -2.07 -4.96
C LEU A 78 -4.49 -1.25 -6.19
N GLY A 79 -5.15 -0.13 -5.94
CA GLY A 79 -5.45 0.91 -6.92
C GLY A 79 -4.49 2.09 -6.78
N ARG A 80 -4.11 2.69 -7.90
CA ARG A 80 -3.29 3.91 -7.98
C ARG A 80 -4.07 5.03 -8.65
N GLN A 81 -4.02 6.25 -8.12
CA GLN A 81 -4.70 7.41 -8.70
C GLN A 81 -6.20 7.12 -8.98
N VAL A 82 -6.82 6.26 -8.16
CA VAL A 82 -8.22 5.83 -8.33
C VAL A 82 -9.14 6.92 -7.80
N ARG A 83 -10.18 7.25 -8.57
CA ARG A 83 -11.20 8.20 -8.10
C ARG A 83 -12.04 7.58 -7.01
N VAL A 84 -11.91 8.11 -5.80
CA VAL A 84 -12.81 7.80 -4.67
C VAL A 84 -13.62 9.06 -4.40
N LEU A 85 -14.93 8.96 -4.66
CA LEU A 85 -15.80 10.14 -4.79
C LEU A 85 -15.31 11.02 -5.94
N ASP A 86 -15.07 12.31 -5.69
CA ASP A 86 -14.70 13.28 -6.71
C ASP A 86 -13.18 13.49 -6.83
N TRP A 87 -12.37 12.76 -6.04
CA TRP A 87 -10.93 13.00 -5.93
C TRP A 87 -10.10 11.77 -6.31
N PRO A 88 -8.98 11.94 -7.03
CA PRO A 88 -8.00 10.88 -7.20
C PRO A 88 -7.27 10.67 -5.87
N ALA A 89 -7.33 9.45 -5.34
CA ALA A 89 -6.50 9.01 -4.23
C ALA A 89 -5.18 8.50 -4.77
N ASP A 90 -4.06 8.85 -4.13
CA ASP A 90 -2.73 8.38 -4.57
C ASP A 90 -2.71 6.85 -4.60
N PHE A 91 -3.18 6.23 -3.51
CA PHE A 91 -3.46 4.81 -3.46
C PHE A 91 -4.80 4.49 -2.78
N LEU A 92 -5.44 3.43 -3.28
CA LEU A 92 -6.58 2.79 -2.65
C LEU A 92 -6.23 1.32 -2.43
N LEU A 93 -6.10 0.91 -1.18
CA LEU A 93 -5.97 -0.50 -0.81
C LEU A 93 -7.35 -1.00 -0.38
N SER A 94 -7.81 -2.07 -1.00
CA SER A 94 -9.08 -2.72 -0.66
C SER A 94 -8.85 -4.17 -0.27
N VAL A 95 -9.30 -4.55 0.91
CA VAL A 95 -9.34 -5.95 1.36
C VAL A 95 -10.74 -6.47 1.17
N GLN A 96 -10.89 -7.54 0.41
CA GLN A 96 -12.15 -8.29 0.33
C GLN A 96 -11.98 -9.63 1.04
N ARG A 97 -12.72 -9.82 2.12
CA ARG A 97 -12.75 -11.08 2.87
C ARG A 97 -13.67 -12.06 2.16
N ILE A 98 -13.19 -13.28 1.95
CA ILE A 98 -13.95 -14.34 1.24
C ILE A 98 -15.08 -14.89 2.13
N GLU A 99 -14.81 -15.02 3.44
CA GLU A 99 -15.71 -15.68 4.40
C GLU A 99 -17.11 -15.05 4.44
N ASP A 100 -17.21 -13.72 4.51
CA ASP A 100 -18.46 -12.98 4.65
C ASP A 100 -18.66 -11.91 3.56
N GLY A 101 -17.74 -11.82 2.60
CA GLY A 101 -17.79 -10.81 1.55
C GLY A 101 -17.51 -9.37 2.02
N ALA A 102 -17.07 -9.16 3.26
CA ALA A 102 -16.80 -7.83 3.78
C ALA A 102 -15.68 -7.14 2.99
N VAL A 103 -15.87 -5.86 2.69
CA VAL A 103 -14.88 -5.04 1.97
C VAL A 103 -14.43 -3.88 2.84
N PHE A 104 -13.13 -3.83 3.10
CA PHE A 104 -12.48 -2.79 3.87
C PHE A 104 -11.57 -1.97 2.96
N ARG A 105 -11.56 -0.64 3.13
CA ARG A 105 -10.80 0.25 2.27
C ARG A 105 -9.94 1.21 3.08
N VAL A 106 -8.68 1.35 2.69
CA VAL A 106 -7.81 2.42 3.16
C VAL A 106 -7.30 3.23 1.97
N VAL A 107 -7.49 4.54 2.06
CA VAL A 107 -6.93 5.53 1.15
C VAL A 107 -5.61 5.99 1.73
N VAL A 108 -4.54 5.90 0.94
CA VAL A 108 -3.22 6.41 1.31
C VAL A 108 -2.89 7.63 0.46
N GLU A 109 -2.46 8.70 1.12
CA GLU A 109 -2.04 9.96 0.50
C GLU A 109 -0.57 10.25 0.84
N CYS A 110 0.22 10.57 -0.17
CA CYS A 110 1.64 10.86 -0.08
C CYS A 110 1.89 12.37 -0.26
N ASP A 111 1.98 13.10 0.84
CA ASP A 111 2.14 14.56 0.83
C ASP A 111 3.58 14.97 0.54
N GLY A 112 3.92 15.22 -0.73
CA GLY A 112 5.23 15.76 -1.16
C GLY A 112 5.49 17.24 -0.81
N HIS A 113 4.66 17.87 0.03
CA HIS A 113 4.67 19.31 0.32
C HIS A 113 5.82 19.77 1.25
N GLU A 114 7.04 19.27 1.08
CA GLU A 114 8.19 19.74 1.88
C GLU A 114 8.70 21.15 1.49
N PHE A 115 8.18 21.77 0.41
CA PHE A 115 8.72 23.03 -0.12
C PHE A 115 7.75 24.23 -0.10
N HIS A 116 6.50 24.07 0.32
CA HIS A 116 5.57 25.21 0.45
C HIS A 116 4.72 25.10 1.72
N GLU A 117 4.57 26.23 2.43
CA GLU A 117 3.66 26.35 3.57
C GLU A 117 2.24 25.96 3.15
N ARG A 118 1.66 25.00 3.85
CA ARG A 118 0.26 24.59 3.68
C ARG A 118 -0.64 25.77 4.03
N THR A 119 -1.47 26.22 3.09
CA THR A 119 -2.44 27.29 3.38
C THR A 119 -3.58 26.78 4.27
N LYS A 120 -4.24 27.68 5.00
CA LYS A 120 -5.40 27.34 5.84
C LYS A 120 -6.54 26.75 5.00
N GLU A 121 -6.70 27.24 3.78
CA GLU A 121 -7.69 26.82 2.80
C GLU A 121 -7.40 25.39 2.33
N GLN A 122 -6.14 25.06 2.05
CA GLN A 122 -5.73 23.71 1.68
C GLN A 122 -5.95 22.73 2.84
N ALA A 123 -5.55 23.11 4.06
CA ALA A 123 -5.80 22.30 5.25
C ALA A 123 -7.31 22.12 5.56
N ALA A 124 -8.16 23.10 5.23
CA ALA A 124 -9.61 22.97 5.36
C ALA A 124 -10.19 22.02 4.30
N ARG A 125 -9.72 22.09 3.06
CA ARG A 125 -10.11 21.20 1.95
C ARG A 125 -9.71 19.75 2.24
N ASP A 126 -8.46 19.52 2.64
CA ASP A 126 -7.94 18.18 2.97
C ASP A 126 -8.78 17.54 4.08
N ARG A 127 -9.04 18.29 5.17
CA ARG A 127 -9.90 17.80 6.26
C ARG A 127 -11.34 17.52 5.82
N SER A 128 -11.87 18.29 4.87
CA SER A 128 -13.21 18.05 4.33
C SER A 128 -13.25 16.78 3.48
N ARG A 129 -12.20 16.56 2.68
CA ARG A 129 -12.03 15.35 1.88
C ARG A 129 -11.90 14.12 2.79
N ASP A 130 -11.05 14.18 3.80
CA ASP A 130 -10.84 13.07 4.74
C ASP A 130 -12.16 12.67 5.42
N ARG A 131 -12.96 13.65 5.88
CA ARG A 131 -14.29 13.38 6.45
C ARG A 131 -15.25 12.73 5.43
N ALA A 132 -15.23 13.14 4.18
CA ALA A 132 -16.07 12.57 3.14
C ALA A 132 -15.70 11.11 2.84
N LEU A 133 -14.40 10.81 2.80
CA LEU A 133 -13.89 9.44 2.64
C LEU A 133 -14.27 8.55 3.84
N GLN A 134 -14.10 9.07 5.06
CA GLN A 134 -14.49 8.39 6.30
C GLN A 134 -15.99 8.10 6.36
N ALA A 135 -16.84 9.05 5.93
CA ALA A 135 -18.28 8.85 5.84
C ALA A 135 -18.69 7.74 4.85
N ARG A 136 -17.80 7.34 3.94
CA ARG A 136 -17.97 6.20 3.01
C ARG A 136 -17.34 4.90 3.52
N GLY A 137 -16.89 4.86 4.78
CA GLY A 137 -16.26 3.68 5.37
C GLY A 137 -14.81 3.48 4.95
N CYS A 138 -14.15 4.49 4.36
CA CYS A 138 -12.72 4.42 4.09
C CYS A 138 -11.93 4.89 5.32
N VAL A 139 -10.85 4.18 5.65
CA VAL A 139 -9.78 4.75 6.48
C VAL A 139 -8.91 5.64 5.60
N VAL A 140 -8.37 6.72 6.15
CA VAL A 140 -7.46 7.63 5.44
C VAL A 140 -6.14 7.66 6.20
N MET A 141 -5.04 7.33 5.53
CA MET A 141 -3.67 7.43 6.02
C MET A 141 -2.92 8.45 5.18
N ARG A 142 -2.26 9.40 5.82
CA ARG A 142 -1.53 10.47 5.14
C ARG A 142 -0.10 10.47 5.64
N PHE A 143 0.83 10.30 4.72
CA PHE A 143 2.26 10.30 5.02
C PHE A 143 2.91 11.53 4.40
N THR A 144 3.72 12.23 5.19
CA THR A 144 4.53 13.33 4.66
C THR A 144 5.70 12.81 3.81
N GLY A 145 6.21 13.65 2.90
CA GLY A 145 7.48 13.43 2.20
C GLY A 145 8.58 12.96 3.11
N SER A 146 8.78 13.68 4.20
CA SER A 146 9.80 13.37 5.19
C SER A 146 9.65 11.97 5.78
N GLU A 147 8.43 11.48 5.98
CA GLU A 147 8.18 10.15 6.54
C GLU A 147 8.47 9.06 5.52
N VAL A 148 7.97 9.21 4.29
CA VAL A 148 8.14 8.21 3.24
C VAL A 148 9.61 8.12 2.81
N TYR A 149 10.33 9.25 2.69
CA TYR A 149 11.75 9.22 2.35
C TYR A 149 12.63 8.70 3.48
N ARG A 150 12.29 9.00 4.74
CA ARG A 150 13.06 8.55 5.91
C ARG A 150 12.89 7.05 6.15
N ASP A 151 11.66 6.55 6.04
CA ASP A 151 11.34 5.16 6.32
C ASP A 151 10.13 4.69 5.48
N PRO A 152 10.36 4.34 4.20
CA PRO A 152 9.28 3.90 3.31
C PRO A 152 8.72 2.54 3.75
N VAL A 153 9.55 1.69 4.36
CA VAL A 153 9.14 0.37 4.87
C VAL A 153 8.12 0.53 5.99
N ARG A 154 8.39 1.38 6.99
CA ARG A 154 7.43 1.64 8.07
C ARG A 154 6.09 2.14 7.55
N CYS A 155 6.09 3.11 6.63
CA CYS A 155 4.86 3.68 6.10
C CYS A 155 4.04 2.65 5.33
N ALA A 156 4.70 1.82 4.50
CA ALA A 156 4.04 0.73 3.77
C ALA A 156 3.53 -0.37 4.71
N CYS A 157 4.31 -0.74 5.74
CA CYS A 157 3.88 -1.68 6.77
C CYS A 157 2.63 -1.19 7.52
N GLU A 158 2.53 0.11 7.85
CA GLU A 158 1.36 0.66 8.52
C GLU A 158 0.06 0.43 7.70
N ALA A 159 0.11 0.66 6.39
CA ALA A 159 -1.01 0.41 5.50
C ALA A 159 -1.31 -1.10 5.31
N LEU A 160 -0.27 -1.92 5.14
CA LEU A 160 -0.41 -3.38 4.94
C LEU A 160 -0.87 -4.10 6.20
N ASP A 161 -0.40 -3.69 7.38
CA ASP A 161 -0.79 -4.26 8.66
C ASP A 161 -2.26 -3.97 8.96
N TRP A 162 -2.71 -2.76 8.62
CA TRP A 162 -4.13 -2.46 8.66
C TRP A 162 -4.93 -3.37 7.72
N CYS A 163 -4.44 -3.66 6.51
CA CYS A 163 -5.11 -4.59 5.60
C CYS A 163 -5.14 -6.02 6.15
N LEU A 164 -4.00 -6.51 6.65
CA LEU A 164 -3.83 -7.87 7.17
C LEU A 164 -4.72 -8.13 8.40
N ALA A 165 -4.86 -7.15 9.28
CA ALA A 165 -5.78 -7.25 10.42
C ALA A 165 -7.22 -7.51 9.97
N ARG A 166 -7.67 -6.88 8.88
CA ARG A 166 -9.07 -6.98 8.39
C ARG A 166 -9.34 -8.29 7.67
N MET A 167 -8.28 -8.90 7.13
CA MET A 167 -8.34 -10.23 6.53
C MET A 167 -8.36 -11.35 7.58
N THR A 168 -7.87 -11.09 8.80
CA THR A 168 -7.73 -12.10 9.87
C THR A 168 -8.72 -11.92 11.02
N GLU A 169 -9.40 -10.78 11.11
CA GLU A 169 -10.50 -10.55 12.05
C GLU A 169 -11.59 -11.62 11.88
N VAL A 170 -11.89 -12.33 12.97
CA VAL A 170 -13.00 -13.28 13.05
C VAL A 170 -14.29 -12.49 13.27
N PRO A 171 -15.36 -12.70 12.50
CA PRO A 171 -16.64 -12.05 12.75
C PRO A 171 -17.13 -12.39 14.16
N THR A 172 -17.29 -11.39 15.03
CA THR A 172 -17.95 -11.59 16.33
C THR A 172 -19.41 -11.91 16.05
N THR A 173 -19.82 -13.14 16.38
CA THR A 173 -21.17 -13.66 16.18
C THR A 173 -22.19 -12.98 17.08
#